data_AF-A0AAD8BYX6-F1
#
_entry.id   AF-A0AAD8BYX6-F1
#
_cell.length_a   1.000
_cell.length_b   1.000
_cell.length_c   1.000
_cell.angle_alpha   90.00
_cell.angle_beta   90.00
_cell.angle_gamma   90.00
#
_symmetry.space_group_name_H-M   'P 1'
#
loop_
_entity.id
_entity.type
_entity.pdbx_description
1 polymer ?
#
loop_
_entity_poly.entity_id
_entity_poly.type
_entity_poly.pdbx_seq_one_letter_code
_entity_poly.pdbx_strand_id
1 'polypeptide(L)'
;MLTIVVPSIAHIDVSLLVPGRAHVDVSLLVPSRVDVSLLVPSRVDVSMLVPSRAHVDVSLVVPSRAHVDVSLVVPSRVHVSLVVPSRVDVSLLVPSRANVDVSLVVPSRAHVNVSLLVPGRAHVDVSLLVPGRAHVDVSLLVPSRVDVSLLVPSRVDVSLLEPSRVDVSLLEPSRVDVSLVVPSRVDVSLLVPSRAHFDVNHSSTKHSTY
;
A
#
# COMPACT_ATOMS: atom_id res chain seq x y z
N MET A 1 22.85 -3.46 4.35
CA MET A 1 22.48 -4.70 3.64
C MET A 1 22.48 -5.93 4.55
N LEU A 2 21.28 -6.48 4.77
CA LEU A 2 20.97 -7.78 5.37
C LEU A 2 20.29 -8.62 4.29
N THR A 3 20.86 -9.76 3.93
CA THR A 3 20.25 -10.67 2.96
C THR A 3 19.99 -12.01 3.64
N ILE A 4 18.74 -12.47 3.60
CA ILE A 4 18.35 -13.77 4.15
C ILE A 4 17.77 -14.61 3.02
N VAL A 5 18.39 -15.75 2.77
CA VAL A 5 17.90 -16.76 1.82
C VAL A 5 17.57 -18.00 2.65
N VAL A 6 16.31 -18.42 2.64
CA VAL A 6 15.88 -19.57 3.43
C VAL A 6 15.36 -20.66 2.51
N PRO A 7 16.00 -21.85 2.49
CA PRO A 7 15.67 -22.84 1.48
C PRO A 7 14.42 -23.67 1.79
N SER A 8 14.00 -23.89 3.05
CA SER A 8 12.90 -24.86 3.34
C SER A 8 12.19 -24.76 4.71
N ILE A 9 12.29 -23.65 5.44
CA ILE A 9 11.60 -23.54 6.75
C ILE A 9 10.11 -23.24 6.50
N ALA A 10 9.21 -23.71 7.37
CA ALA A 10 7.76 -23.50 7.22
C ALA A 10 7.29 -22.06 7.55
N HIS A 11 8.05 -21.34 8.37
CA HIS A 11 7.75 -19.99 8.85
C HIS A 11 9.04 -19.29 9.27
N ILE A 12 9.13 -17.98 9.07
CA ILE A 12 10.30 -17.16 9.38
C ILE A 12 9.84 -15.89 10.07
N ASP A 13 10.44 -15.64 11.24
CA ASP A 13 10.36 -14.36 11.94
C ASP A 13 11.66 -13.59 11.76
N VAL A 14 11.58 -12.41 11.15
CA VAL A 14 12.70 -11.47 11.04
C VAL A 14 12.40 -10.26 11.91
N SER A 15 13.12 -10.11 13.01
CA SER A 15 13.06 -8.92 13.86
C SER A 15 14.39 -8.17 13.82
N LEU A 16 14.38 -6.91 13.38
CA LEU A 16 15.57 -6.08 13.32
C LEU A 16 15.35 -4.75 14.05
N LEU A 17 16.25 -4.47 14.99
CA LEU A 17 16.35 -3.18 15.67
C LEU A 17 17.69 -2.56 15.31
N VAL A 18 17.66 -1.40 14.63
CA VAL A 18 18.89 -0.67 14.27
C VAL A 18 18.97 0.61 15.08
N PRO A 19 19.88 0.72 16.07
CA PRO A 19 20.10 1.96 16.79
C PRO A 19 20.93 2.94 15.94
N GLY A 20 20.52 4.22 15.93
CA GLY A 20 21.26 5.29 15.25
C GLY A 20 21.01 5.36 13.73
N ARG A 21 21.51 6.43 13.09
CA ARG A 21 21.27 6.68 11.66
C ARG A 21 22.08 5.69 10.80
N ALA A 22 21.39 4.75 10.19
CA ALA A 22 21.94 3.80 9.22
C ALA A 22 21.01 3.61 8.02
N HIS A 23 21.58 3.25 6.88
CA HIS A 23 20.79 2.74 5.76
C HIS A 23 20.62 1.24 5.93
N VAL A 24 19.37 0.77 5.87
CA VAL A 24 19.03 -0.62 6.11
C VAL A 24 18.37 -1.20 4.87
N ASP A 25 19.13 -1.99 4.14
CA ASP A 25 18.61 -2.78 3.01
C ASP A 25 18.34 -4.18 3.51
N VAL A 26 17.10 -4.64 3.38
CA VAL A 26 16.67 -5.99 3.72
C VAL A 26 16.23 -6.69 2.45
N SER A 27 16.87 -7.82 2.12
CA SER A 27 16.48 -8.65 0.98
C SER A 27 16.18 -10.07 1.45
N LEU A 28 14.94 -10.51 1.24
CA LEU A 28 14.44 -11.79 1.71
C LEU A 28 13.98 -12.65 0.53
N LEU A 29 14.52 -13.87 0.44
CA LEU A 29 14.03 -14.91 -0.47
C LEU A 29 13.52 -16.07 0.38
N VAL A 30 12.19 -16.23 0.43
CA VAL A 30 11.54 -17.14 1.38
C VAL A 30 10.46 -17.98 0.69
N PRO A 31 10.48 -19.32 0.83
CA PRO A 31 9.53 -20.22 0.17
C PRO A 31 8.18 -20.36 0.90
N SER A 32 8.01 -19.77 2.08
CA SER A 32 6.88 -20.02 2.98
C SER A 32 6.48 -18.76 3.74
N ARG A 33 5.79 -18.90 4.89
CA ARG A 33 5.28 -17.76 5.67
C ARG A 33 6.40 -16.90 6.24
N VAL A 34 6.23 -15.57 6.23
CA VAL A 34 7.22 -14.61 6.68
C VAL A 34 6.56 -13.51 7.48
N ASP A 35 7.05 -13.31 8.70
CA ASP A 35 6.70 -12.15 9.51
C ASP A 35 7.96 -11.31 9.68
N VAL A 36 7.91 -10.06 9.21
CA VAL A 36 9.03 -9.12 9.24
C VAL A 36 8.65 -7.94 10.11
N SER A 37 9.43 -7.68 11.14
CA SER A 37 9.27 -6.54 12.06
C SER A 37 10.56 -5.73 12.11
N LEU A 38 10.52 -4.51 11.57
CA LEU A 38 11.69 -3.62 11.51
C LEU A 38 11.43 -2.34 12.31
N LEU A 39 12.35 -2.01 13.22
CA LEU A 39 12.41 -0.70 13.87
C LEU A 39 13.72 -0.02 13.49
N VAL A 40 13.64 0.95 12.59
CA VAL A 40 14.81 1.60 11.99
C VAL A 40 14.63 3.12 11.99
N PRO A 41 15.59 3.92 12.50
CA PRO A 41 15.44 5.37 12.64
C PRO A 41 15.80 6.17 11.38
N SER A 42 16.00 5.53 10.23
CA SER A 42 16.51 6.18 9.02
C SER A 42 16.09 5.40 7.76
N ARG A 43 16.80 5.54 6.64
CA ARG A 43 16.39 5.00 5.33
C ARG A 43 16.30 3.47 5.35
N VAL A 44 15.19 2.93 4.86
CA VAL A 44 14.96 1.48 4.78
C VAL A 44 14.49 1.09 3.39
N ASP A 45 15.18 0.12 2.82
CA ASP A 45 14.77 -0.51 1.57
C ASP A 45 14.47 -1.98 1.88
N VAL A 46 13.21 -2.39 1.74
CA VAL A 46 12.77 -3.77 1.95
C VAL A 46 12.41 -4.37 0.61
N SER A 47 13.08 -5.47 0.27
CA SER A 47 12.80 -6.28 -0.91
C SER A 47 12.50 -7.71 -0.49
N MET A 48 11.38 -8.26 -0.93
CA MET A 48 11.01 -9.64 -0.65
C MET A 48 10.50 -10.34 -1.89
N LEU A 49 10.98 -11.57 -2.11
CA LEU A 49 10.44 -12.48 -3.10
C LEU A 49 10.01 -13.78 -2.41
N VAL A 50 8.73 -14.08 -2.56
CA VAL A 50 8.14 -15.35 -2.14
C VAL A 50 7.68 -16.10 -3.39
N PRO A 51 8.27 -17.25 -3.75
CA PRO A 51 7.91 -17.96 -4.97
C PRO A 51 6.65 -18.84 -4.81
N SER A 52 6.30 -19.20 -3.57
CA SER A 52 5.20 -20.12 -3.26
C SER A 52 4.08 -19.42 -2.52
N ARG A 53 2.94 -20.11 -2.35
CA ARG A 53 1.84 -19.56 -1.55
C ARG A 53 2.27 -19.37 -0.09
N ALA A 54 2.20 -18.13 0.38
CA ALA A 54 2.55 -17.77 1.75
C ALA A 54 1.62 -16.70 2.33
N HIS A 55 1.79 -16.48 3.62
CA HIS A 55 1.32 -15.28 4.31
C HIS A 55 2.56 -14.45 4.62
N VAL A 56 2.53 -13.18 4.23
CA VAL A 56 3.63 -12.25 4.42
C VAL A 56 3.10 -11.07 5.20
N ASP A 57 3.57 -10.92 6.43
CA ASP A 57 3.22 -9.80 7.28
C ASP A 57 4.46 -8.93 7.47
N VAL A 58 4.43 -7.70 6.97
CA VAL A 58 5.53 -6.73 7.07
C VAL A 58 5.08 -5.58 7.94
N SER A 59 5.74 -5.41 9.08
CA SER A 59 5.58 -4.30 10.00
C SER A 59 6.87 -3.49 10.07
N LEU A 60 6.78 -2.19 9.81
CA LEU A 60 7.93 -1.29 9.84
C LEU A 60 7.58 0.00 10.56
N VAL A 61 8.40 0.34 11.54
CA VAL A 61 8.27 1.60 12.29
C VAL A 61 9.55 2.40 12.12
N VAL A 62 9.39 3.61 11.58
CA VAL A 62 10.48 4.56 11.39
C VAL A 62 10.17 5.82 12.19
N PRO A 63 10.85 6.06 13.33
CA PRO A 63 10.51 7.18 14.22
C PRO A 63 11.01 8.55 13.72
N SER A 64 11.96 8.59 12.79
CA SER A 64 12.56 9.83 12.28
C SER A 64 12.33 10.00 10.78
N ARG A 65 12.58 11.19 10.25
CA ARG A 65 12.45 11.41 8.80
C ARG A 65 13.38 10.46 8.02
N ALA A 66 12.78 9.66 7.16
CA ALA A 66 13.40 8.67 6.30
C ALA A 66 12.71 8.55 4.94
N HIS A 67 13.39 7.88 4.03
CA HIS A 67 12.81 7.31 2.82
C HIS A 67 12.63 5.82 3.08
N VAL A 68 11.46 5.31 2.77
CA VAL A 68 11.10 3.91 2.99
C VAL A 68 10.57 3.36 1.68
N ASP A 69 11.31 2.42 1.11
CA ASP A 69 10.95 1.77 -0.14
C ASP A 69 10.66 0.30 0.17
N VAL A 70 9.42 -0.14 -0.06
CA VAL A 70 9.00 -1.52 0.19
C VAL A 70 8.55 -2.14 -1.12
N SER A 71 9.28 -3.16 -1.58
CA SER A 71 9.00 -3.90 -2.81
C SER A 71 8.79 -5.38 -2.51
N LEU A 72 7.55 -5.88 -2.62
CA LEU A 72 7.25 -7.29 -2.35
C LEU A 72 6.65 -7.97 -3.59
N VAL A 73 7.12 -9.18 -3.87
CA VAL A 73 6.51 -10.10 -4.85
C VAL A 73 5.99 -11.32 -4.09
N VAL A 74 4.67 -11.41 -3.92
CA VAL A 74 4.05 -12.43 -3.07
C VAL A 74 2.82 -13.04 -3.75
N PRO A 75 2.68 -14.38 -3.90
CA PRO A 75 1.61 -15.01 -4.67
C PRO A 75 0.27 -15.18 -3.92
N SER A 76 0.12 -14.68 -2.70
CA SER A 76 -0.96 -15.10 -1.80
C SER A 76 -1.45 -14.00 -0.87
N ARG A 77 -1.26 -14.10 0.45
CA ARG A 77 -1.73 -13.04 1.36
C ARG A 77 -0.57 -12.14 1.76
N VAL A 78 -0.80 -10.85 1.71
CA VAL A 78 0.17 -9.84 2.14
C VAL A 78 -0.52 -8.87 3.05
N HIS A 79 0.03 -8.69 4.24
CA HIS A 79 -0.28 -7.56 5.09
C HIS A 79 0.95 -6.66 5.20
N VAL A 80 0.80 -5.38 4.90
CA VAL A 80 1.85 -4.38 5.08
C VAL A 80 1.34 -3.30 6.00
N SER A 81 2.05 -3.08 7.11
CA SER A 81 1.76 -2.04 8.09
C SER A 81 3.02 -1.18 8.28
N LEU A 82 2.99 0.06 7.81
CA LEU A 82 4.13 0.98 7.96
C LEU A 82 3.72 2.23 8.75
N VAL A 83 4.57 2.63 9.70
CA VAL A 83 4.50 3.91 10.38
C VAL A 83 5.75 4.71 10.04
N VAL A 84 5.61 5.70 9.14
CA VAL A 84 6.77 6.41 8.56
C VAL A 84 6.51 7.92 8.47
N PRO A 85 7.44 8.82 8.86
CA PRO A 85 7.13 10.24 9.01
C PRO A 85 7.33 11.09 7.75
N SER A 86 7.80 10.52 6.63
CA SER A 86 8.22 11.33 5.47
C SER A 86 7.92 10.71 4.11
N ARG A 87 8.84 10.02 3.44
CA ARG A 87 8.55 9.46 2.10
C ARG A 87 8.40 7.96 2.20
N VAL A 88 7.34 7.45 1.59
CA VAL A 88 7.02 6.03 1.55
C VAL A 88 6.64 5.66 0.13
N ASP A 89 7.36 4.71 -0.43
CA ASP A 89 7.05 4.11 -1.72
C ASP A 89 6.79 2.61 -1.48
N VAL A 90 5.54 2.18 -1.66
CA VAL A 90 5.14 0.77 -1.55
C VAL A 90 4.79 0.23 -2.92
N SER A 91 5.45 -0.84 -3.33
CA SER A 91 5.22 -1.55 -4.58
C SER A 91 4.96 -3.03 -4.29
N LEU A 92 3.76 -3.52 -4.56
CA LEU A 92 3.44 -4.94 -4.41
C LEU A 92 3.02 -5.54 -5.76
N LEU A 93 3.63 -6.68 -6.08
CA LEU A 93 3.23 -7.54 -7.19
C LEU A 93 2.66 -8.85 -6.64
N VAL A 94 1.40 -9.11 -6.93
CA VAL A 94 0.72 -10.32 -6.47
C VAL A 94 0.16 -11.09 -7.68
N PRO A 95 0.93 -12.03 -8.27
CA PRO A 95 0.60 -12.63 -9.57
C PRO A 95 -0.56 -13.64 -9.52
N SER A 96 -1.12 -13.90 -8.34
CA SER A 96 -2.07 -14.98 -8.09
C SER A 96 -3.25 -14.49 -7.25
N ARG A 97 -4.18 -15.39 -6.91
CA ARG A 97 -5.30 -15.03 -6.05
C ARG A 97 -4.83 -14.66 -4.66
N ALA A 98 -5.34 -13.55 -4.16
CA ALA A 98 -4.75 -12.89 -3.01
C ALA A 98 -5.71 -12.03 -2.21
N ASN A 99 -5.35 -11.82 -0.95
CA ASN A 99 -5.85 -10.71 -0.14
C ASN A 99 -4.65 -9.83 0.17
N VAL A 100 -4.76 -8.53 -0.10
CA VAL A 100 -3.68 -7.56 0.06
C VAL A 100 -4.20 -6.44 0.94
N ASP A 101 -3.63 -6.33 2.13
CA ASP A 101 -4.03 -5.33 3.12
C ASP A 101 -2.84 -4.40 3.36
N VAL A 102 -2.95 -3.16 2.91
CA VAL A 102 -1.91 -2.13 3.10
C VAL A 102 -2.43 -1.07 4.06
N SER A 103 -1.72 -0.85 5.15
CA SER A 103 -1.99 0.21 6.12
C SER A 103 -0.76 1.08 6.30
N LEU A 104 -0.89 2.39 6.03
CA LEU A 104 0.19 3.35 6.26
C LEU A 104 -0.29 4.47 7.18
N VAL A 105 0.50 4.73 8.22
CA VAL A 105 0.33 5.90 9.09
C VAL A 105 1.51 6.82 8.91
N VAL A 106 1.23 8.04 8.47
CA VAL A 106 2.24 9.05 8.19
C VAL A 106 1.97 10.31 9.01
N PRO A 107 2.56 10.44 10.21
CA PRO A 107 2.17 11.48 11.18
C PRO A 107 2.65 12.89 10.82
N SER A 108 3.37 13.06 9.71
CA SER A 108 4.09 14.27 9.36
C SER A 108 3.95 14.58 7.86
N ARG A 109 4.59 15.67 7.40
CA ARG A 109 4.55 16.02 5.99
C ARG A 109 5.24 14.97 5.13
N ALA A 110 4.56 14.57 4.07
CA ALA A 110 4.93 13.36 3.37
C ALA A 110 4.57 13.31 1.89
N HIS A 111 5.27 12.42 1.19
CA HIS A 111 4.87 11.90 -0.11
C HIS A 111 4.68 10.40 0.05
N VAL A 112 3.51 9.91 -0.34
CA VAL A 112 3.17 8.49 -0.20
C VAL A 112 2.74 7.99 -1.56
N ASN A 113 3.47 7.02 -2.09
CA ASN A 113 3.10 6.33 -3.32
C ASN A 113 2.81 4.88 -2.99
N VAL A 114 1.64 4.39 -3.40
CA VAL A 114 1.25 3.00 -3.27
C VAL A 114 0.90 2.47 -4.66
N SER A 115 1.66 1.48 -5.12
CA SER A 115 1.47 0.83 -6.41
C SER A 115 1.22 -0.66 -6.21
N LEU A 116 0.03 -1.15 -6.58
CA LEU A 116 -0.33 -2.56 -6.48
C LEU A 116 -0.69 -3.12 -7.85
N LEU A 117 -0.04 -4.22 -8.23
CA LEU A 117 -0.36 -4.99 -9.44
C LEU A 117 -0.83 -6.39 -9.05
N VAL A 118 -2.10 -6.67 -9.24
CA VAL A 118 -2.72 -7.94 -8.89
C VAL A 118 -3.53 -8.46 -10.07
N PRO A 119 -2.92 -9.16 -11.05
CA PRO A 119 -3.63 -9.66 -12.23
C PRO A 119 -4.62 -10.80 -11.92
N GLY A 120 -4.49 -11.44 -10.77
CA GLY A 120 -5.39 -12.50 -10.31
C GLY A 120 -6.67 -11.95 -9.65
N ARG A 121 -7.57 -12.86 -9.25
CA ARG A 121 -8.71 -12.47 -8.40
C ARG A 121 -8.23 -12.08 -7.01
N ALA A 122 -8.56 -10.88 -6.56
CA ALA A 122 -8.14 -10.41 -5.25
C ALA A 122 -9.15 -9.51 -4.56
N HIS A 123 -8.97 -9.40 -3.25
CA HIS A 123 -9.50 -8.33 -2.43
C HIS A 123 -8.32 -7.48 -1.97
N VAL A 124 -8.39 -6.18 -2.27
CA VAL A 124 -7.32 -5.25 -1.96
C VAL A 124 -7.87 -4.12 -1.11
N ASP A 125 -7.36 -4.01 0.10
CA ASP A 125 -7.76 -2.99 1.06
C ASP A 125 -6.56 -2.08 1.32
N VAL A 126 -6.73 -0.79 1.02
CA VAL A 126 -5.69 0.23 1.23
C VAL A 126 -6.22 1.28 2.20
N SER A 127 -5.53 1.42 3.33
CA SER A 127 -5.85 2.40 4.38
C SER A 127 -4.67 3.34 4.61
N LEU A 128 -4.87 4.65 4.42
CA LEU A 128 -3.84 5.65 4.66
C LEU A 128 -4.34 6.72 5.63
N LEU A 129 -3.58 6.95 6.70
CA LEU A 129 -3.82 8.01 7.67
C LEU A 129 -2.65 9.00 7.65
N VAL A 130 -2.90 10.20 7.15
CA VAL A 130 -1.89 11.25 7.01
C VAL A 130 -2.42 12.57 7.57
N PRO A 131 -2.32 12.83 8.88
CA PRO A 131 -2.83 14.07 9.47
C PRO A 131 -2.04 15.33 9.05
N GLY A 132 -0.82 15.16 8.55
CA GLY A 132 0.02 16.24 8.05
C GLY A 132 -0.30 16.65 6.61
N ARG A 133 0.40 17.68 6.09
CA ARG A 133 0.32 18.00 4.66
C ARG A 133 1.00 16.91 3.84
N ALA A 134 0.28 16.32 2.89
CA ALA A 134 0.85 15.29 2.03
C ALA A 134 0.34 15.31 0.60
N HIS A 135 1.10 14.66 -0.26
CA HIS A 135 0.66 14.22 -1.56
C HIS A 135 0.64 12.70 -1.55
N VAL A 136 -0.51 12.13 -1.86
CA VAL A 136 -0.76 10.69 -1.79
C VAL A 136 -1.20 10.23 -3.16
N ASP A 137 -0.42 9.34 -3.76
CA ASP A 137 -0.70 8.76 -5.07
C ASP A 137 -0.93 7.25 -4.90
N VAL A 138 -2.11 6.78 -5.27
CA VAL A 138 -2.50 5.37 -5.16
C VAL A 138 -2.84 4.84 -6.55
N SER A 139 -2.06 3.87 -7.05
CA SER A 139 -2.22 3.27 -8.37
C SER A 139 -2.44 1.76 -8.24
N LEU A 140 -3.66 1.29 -8.53
CA LEU A 140 -4.03 -0.11 -8.37
C LEU A 140 -4.52 -0.70 -9.70
N LEU A 141 -3.88 -1.77 -10.16
CA LEU A 141 -4.37 -2.59 -11.28
C LEU A 141 -4.83 -3.93 -10.72
N VAL A 142 -6.14 -4.06 -10.53
CA VAL A 142 -6.77 -5.17 -9.80
C VAL A 142 -8.11 -5.48 -10.46
N PRO A 143 -8.32 -6.66 -11.08
CA PRO A 143 -9.52 -6.97 -11.83
C PRO A 143 -10.73 -7.34 -10.96
N SER A 144 -10.68 -7.08 -9.65
CA SER A 144 -11.59 -7.66 -8.64
C SER A 144 -12.12 -6.61 -7.65
N ARG A 145 -12.00 -6.81 -6.33
CA ARG A 145 -12.53 -5.86 -5.34
C ARG A 145 -11.42 -5.00 -4.78
N VAL A 146 -11.68 -3.70 -4.70
CA VAL A 146 -10.73 -2.71 -4.22
C VAL A 146 -11.44 -1.74 -3.28
N ASP A 147 -11.00 -1.70 -2.03
CA ASP A 147 -11.51 -0.77 -1.03
C ASP A 147 -10.36 0.17 -0.62
N VAL A 148 -10.58 1.48 -0.77
CA VAL A 148 -9.56 2.52 -0.49
C VAL A 148 -10.12 3.51 0.52
N SER A 149 -9.46 3.63 1.67
CA SER A 149 -9.84 4.54 2.75
C SER A 149 -8.71 5.49 3.09
N LEU A 150 -8.87 6.78 2.76
CA LEU A 150 -7.82 7.79 2.93
C LEU A 150 -8.31 8.94 3.82
N LEU A 151 -7.60 9.20 4.92
CA LEU A 151 -7.77 10.40 5.74
C LEU A 151 -6.53 11.28 5.54
N VAL A 152 -6.66 12.24 4.63
CA VAL A 152 -5.52 13.05 4.14
C VAL A 152 -6.03 14.48 3.88
N PRO A 153 -5.57 15.49 4.63
CA PRO A 153 -6.11 16.85 4.54
C PRO A 153 -5.62 17.64 3.32
N SER A 154 -4.96 16.99 2.35
CA SER A 154 -4.13 17.64 1.31
C SER A 154 -4.45 17.13 -0.09
N ARG A 155 -3.47 16.63 -0.85
CA ARG A 155 -3.70 16.17 -2.24
C ARG A 155 -3.72 14.66 -2.29
N VAL A 156 -4.71 14.11 -2.98
CA VAL A 156 -4.93 12.68 -3.14
C VAL A 156 -5.24 12.38 -4.60
N ASP A 157 -4.42 11.57 -5.23
CA ASP A 157 -4.64 11.08 -6.58
C ASP A 157 -4.81 9.55 -6.53
N VAL A 158 -5.96 9.05 -7.01
CA VAL A 158 -6.29 7.61 -7.00
C VAL A 158 -6.57 7.15 -8.41
N SER A 159 -5.81 6.16 -8.90
CA SER A 159 -5.97 5.55 -10.21
C SER A 159 -6.25 4.06 -10.07
N LEU A 160 -7.44 3.61 -10.46
CA LEU A 160 -7.84 2.20 -10.42
C LEU A 160 -8.15 1.67 -11.83
N LEU A 161 -7.51 0.56 -12.19
CA LEU A 161 -7.62 -0.08 -13.50
C LEU A 161 -8.24 -1.48 -13.39
N GLU A 162 -9.33 -1.68 -14.15
CA GLU A 162 -10.13 -2.91 -14.29
C GLU A 162 -10.88 -3.48 -13.06
N PRO A 163 -11.18 -2.74 -11.98
CA PRO A 163 -11.82 -3.33 -10.80
C PRO A 163 -13.27 -3.76 -11.05
N SER A 164 -13.63 -4.97 -10.65
CA SER A 164 -15.03 -5.41 -10.65
C SER A 164 -15.89 -4.57 -9.68
N ARG A 165 -15.35 -4.23 -8.50
CA ARG A 165 -16.02 -3.38 -7.50
C ARG A 165 -15.01 -2.46 -6.84
N VAL A 166 -15.42 -1.23 -6.59
CA VAL A 166 -14.60 -0.18 -6.00
C VAL A 166 -15.39 0.54 -4.92
N ASP A 167 -14.85 0.58 -3.72
CA ASP A 167 -15.34 1.43 -2.64
C ASP A 167 -14.22 2.41 -2.24
N VAL A 168 -14.38 3.71 -2.52
CA VAL A 168 -13.40 4.75 -2.15
C VAL A 168 -14.01 5.70 -1.12
N SER A 169 -13.33 5.85 0.02
CA SER A 169 -13.69 6.79 1.08
C SER A 169 -12.55 7.77 1.32
N LEU A 170 -12.77 9.06 1.05
CA LEU A 170 -11.77 10.12 1.27
C LEU A 170 -12.30 11.14 2.29
N LEU A 171 -11.51 11.42 3.33
CA LEU A 171 -11.85 12.35 4.41
C LEU A 171 -10.89 13.56 4.44
N GLU A 172 -11.49 14.75 4.36
CA GLU A 172 -10.86 16.09 4.42
C GLU A 172 -9.85 16.50 3.32
N PRO A 173 -9.84 15.94 2.09
CA PRO A 173 -8.82 16.31 1.12
C PRO A 173 -9.00 17.72 0.55
N SER A 174 -7.93 18.53 0.56
CA SER A 174 -7.92 19.82 -0.13
C SER A 174 -8.11 19.67 -1.65
N ARG A 175 -7.52 18.64 -2.27
CA ARG A 175 -7.69 18.30 -3.69
C ARG A 175 -7.73 16.80 -3.89
N VAL A 176 -8.63 16.35 -4.75
CA VAL A 176 -8.79 14.94 -5.10
C VAL A 176 -8.87 14.80 -6.61
N ASP A 177 -8.07 13.91 -7.18
CA ASP A 177 -8.24 13.43 -8.54
C ASP A 177 -8.42 11.89 -8.51
N VAL A 178 -9.61 11.38 -8.84
CA VAL A 178 -9.86 9.93 -8.94
C VAL A 178 -10.12 9.56 -10.39
N SER A 179 -9.40 8.56 -10.87
CA SER A 179 -9.52 7.99 -12.22
C SER A 179 -9.81 6.50 -12.12
N LEU A 180 -10.96 6.07 -12.65
CA LEU A 180 -11.40 4.67 -12.67
C LEU A 180 -11.59 4.20 -14.10
N VAL A 181 -11.01 3.06 -14.46
CA VAL A 181 -11.08 2.52 -15.82
C VAL A 181 -11.70 1.12 -15.77
N VAL A 182 -12.79 0.92 -16.51
CA VAL A 182 -13.50 -0.38 -16.63
C VAL A 182 -14.14 -0.91 -15.32
N PRO A 183 -14.74 -0.10 -14.42
CA PRO A 183 -15.39 -0.67 -13.26
C PRO A 183 -16.81 -1.19 -13.52
N SER A 184 -17.20 -2.29 -12.85
CA SER A 184 -18.61 -2.76 -12.90
C SER A 184 -19.50 -2.09 -11.85
N ARG A 185 -18.97 -1.86 -10.63
CA ARG A 185 -19.64 -1.12 -9.54
C ARG A 185 -18.65 -0.19 -8.86
N VAL A 186 -19.12 1.00 -8.51
CA VAL A 186 -18.31 2.04 -7.89
C VAL A 186 -19.17 2.77 -6.85
N ASP A 187 -18.68 2.82 -5.62
CA ASP A 187 -19.16 3.69 -4.56
C ASP A 187 -18.01 4.63 -4.13
N VAL A 188 -18.21 5.94 -4.28
CA VAL A 188 -17.24 6.96 -3.84
C VAL A 188 -17.89 7.90 -2.83
N SER A 189 -17.27 7.99 -1.66
CA SER A 189 -17.65 8.88 -0.55
C SER A 189 -16.54 9.89 -0.30
N LEU A 190 -16.89 11.18 -0.29
CA LEU A 190 -15.94 12.27 -0.09
C LEU A 190 -16.49 13.21 0.98
N LEU A 191 -15.74 13.39 2.06
CA LEU A 191 -16.14 14.34 3.11
C LEU A 191 -15.24 15.57 3.06
N VAL A 192 -15.84 16.74 2.79
CA VAL A 192 -15.20 18.07 2.86
C VAL A 192 -14.05 18.33 1.85
N PRO A 193 -14.22 18.08 0.54
CA PRO A 193 -13.20 18.46 -0.43
C PRO A 193 -13.26 19.95 -0.80
N SER A 194 -12.10 20.61 -0.97
CA SER A 194 -12.07 21.97 -1.58
C SER A 194 -12.16 21.92 -3.10
N ARG A 195 -11.57 20.90 -3.73
CA ARG A 195 -11.68 20.59 -5.17
C ARG A 195 -11.64 19.09 -5.36
N ALA A 196 -12.46 18.60 -6.29
CA ALA A 196 -12.45 17.18 -6.65
C ALA A 196 -12.71 16.99 -8.14
N HIS A 197 -11.96 16.08 -8.77
CA HIS A 197 -12.13 15.64 -10.13
C HIS A 197 -12.32 14.12 -10.15
N PHE A 198 -13.29 13.65 -10.94
CA PHE A 198 -13.62 12.24 -11.07
C PHE A 198 -13.73 11.89 -12.55
N ASP A 199 -12.83 11.03 -13.02
CA ASP A 199 -12.94 10.40 -14.33
C ASP A 199 -13.27 8.91 -14.15
N VAL A 200 -14.29 8.44 -14.85
CA VAL A 200 -14.73 7.05 -14.84
C VAL A 200 -14.97 6.60 -16.26
N ASN A 201 -14.02 5.84 -16.81
CA ASN A 201 -14.05 5.33 -18.18
C ASN A 201 -14.65 3.90 -18.21
N HIS A 202 -15.98 3.79 -18.03
CA HIS A 202 -16.79 2.62 -18.49
C HIS A 202 -18.33 2.83 -18.49
N SER A 203 -19.06 1.83 -18.99
CA SER A 203 -20.50 1.81 -19.33
C SER A 203 -21.52 1.61 -18.19
N SER A 204 -21.17 1.80 -16.91
CA SER A 204 -22.05 1.43 -15.76
C SER A 204 -22.42 2.61 -14.83
N THR A 205 -23.53 2.43 -14.10
CA THR A 205 -24.24 3.38 -13.22
C THR A 205 -23.36 4.03 -12.15
N LYS A 206 -23.39 5.36 -12.08
CA LYS A 206 -22.67 6.19 -11.10
C LYS A 206 -23.51 6.39 -9.83
N HIS A 207 -22.96 6.08 -8.65
CA HIS A 207 -23.43 6.64 -7.38
C HIS A 207 -22.26 7.38 -6.72
N SER A 208 -22.48 8.67 -6.48
CA SER A 208 -21.54 9.55 -5.80
C SER A 208 -22.31 10.30 -4.73
N THR A 209 -21.88 10.15 -3.49
CA THR A 209 -22.42 10.85 -2.33
C THR A 209 -21.36 11.81 -1.79
N TYR A 210 -21.76 13.08 -1.66
CA TYR A 210 -20.97 14.18 -1.11
C TYR A 210 -21.46 14.54 0.28
#